data_AF-A0A924NSJ9-F1
#
_entry.id   AF-A0A924NSJ9-F1
#
_cell.length_a   1.000
_cell.length_b   1.000
_cell.length_c   1.000
_cell.angle_alpha   90.00
_cell.angle_beta   90.00
_cell.angle_gamma   90.00
#
_symmetry.space_group_name_H-M   'P 1'
#
loop_
_entity.id
_entity.type
_entity.pdbx_description
1 polymer ?
#
loop_
_entity_poly.entity_id
_entity_poly.type
_entity_poly.pdbx_seq_one_letter_code
_entity_poly.pdbx_strand_id
1 'polypeptide(L)'
;MATRTSHTPPQSILRRKAWGIGFVFLWFFIGGIAHFVATDAEMRIVPPYIPWPREAALLSGAFELLGAAGLLWQRTRRASGWGLLALTIAVT
;
A
#
# COMPACT_ATOMS: atom_id res chain seq x y z
N MET A 1 14.48 24.39 36.33
CA MET A 1 14.10 22.97 36.33
C MET A 1 12.73 22.85 35.67
N ALA A 2 12.68 22.70 34.35
CA ALA A 2 11.43 22.69 33.58
C ALA A 2 10.89 21.25 33.47
N THR A 3 9.69 21.02 33.99
CA THR A 3 8.96 19.75 33.91
C THR A 3 8.54 19.49 32.47
N ARG A 4 9.17 18.50 31.83
CA ARG A 4 8.82 18.00 30.49
C ARG A 4 7.47 17.30 30.58
N THR A 5 6.39 17.99 30.22
CA THR A 5 5.05 17.39 30.11
C THR A 5 5.06 16.35 29.00
N SER A 6 4.88 15.07 29.36
CA SER A 6 4.73 13.99 28.39
C SER A 6 3.37 14.09 27.72
N HIS A 7 3.29 14.80 26.59
CA HIS A 7 2.11 14.82 25.72
C HIS A 7 1.96 13.45 25.02
N THR A 8 1.41 12.47 25.73
CA THR A 8 0.97 11.22 25.12
C THR A 8 -0.33 11.51 24.36
N PRO A 9 -0.40 11.22 23.05
CA PRO A 9 -1.61 11.51 22.28
C PRO A 9 -2.80 10.69 22.80
N PRO A 10 -4.03 11.24 22.75
CA PRO A 10 -5.22 10.54 23.22
C PRO A 10 -5.45 9.22 22.44
N GLN A 11 -5.87 8.17 23.16
CA GLN A 11 -6.06 6.81 22.63
C GLN A 11 -6.99 6.72 21.40
N SER A 12 -7.93 7.67 21.26
CA SER A 12 -8.81 7.78 20.10
C SER A 12 -8.06 8.04 18.79
N ILE A 13 -6.98 8.83 18.83
CA ILE A 13 -6.14 9.13 17.66
C ILE A 13 -5.34 7.90 17.25
N LEU A 14 -4.78 7.17 18.22
CA LEU A 14 -4.03 5.94 17.97
C LEU A 14 -4.94 4.85 17.37
N ARG A 15 -6.15 4.68 17.90
CA ARG A 15 -7.16 3.78 17.32
C ARG A 15 -7.50 4.18 15.89
N ARG A 16 -7.87 5.44 15.63
CA ARG A 16 -8.19 5.92 14.27
C ARG A 16 -7.05 5.66 13.28
N LYS A 17 -5.82 5.89 13.69
CA LYS A 17 -4.64 5.63 12.88
C LYS A 17 -4.46 4.13 12.60
N ALA A 18 -4.68 3.26 13.58
CA ALA A 18 -4.63 1.82 13.39
C ALA A 18 -5.70 1.33 12.40
N TRP A 19 -6.94 1.84 12.50
CA TRP A 19 -8.00 1.54 11.53
C TRP A 19 -7.63 1.98 10.12
N GLY A 20 -7.10 3.21 9.96
CA GLY A 20 -6.65 3.70 8.66
C GLY A 20 -5.53 2.85 8.06
N ILE A 21 -4.52 2.49 8.86
CA ILE A 21 -3.43 1.61 8.42
C ILE A 21 -3.98 0.22 8.06
N GLY A 22 -4.89 -0.33 8.85
CA GLY A 22 -5.51 -1.64 8.60
C GLY A 22 -6.32 -1.65 7.31
N PHE A 23 -7.09 -0.60 7.04
CA PHE A 23 -7.83 -0.46 5.79
C PHE A 23 -6.90 -0.41 4.58
N VAL A 24 -5.88 0.46 4.61
CA VAL A 24 -4.91 0.59 3.51
C VAL A 24 -4.14 -0.72 3.30
N PHE A 25 -3.72 -1.37 4.39
CA PHE A 25 -3.09 -2.69 4.32
C PHE A 25 -3.99 -3.69 3.59
N LEU A 26 -5.25 -3.81 4.01
CA LEU A 26 -6.16 -4.80 3.45
C LEU A 26 -6.47 -4.53 1.97
N TRP A 27 -6.64 -3.25 1.60
CA TRP A 27 -6.87 -2.82 0.23
C TRP A 27 -5.74 -3.28 -0.71
N PHE A 28 -4.49 -2.91 -0.38
CA PHE A 28 -3.33 -3.26 -1.21
C PHE A 28 -2.91 -4.72 -1.09
N PHE A 29 -3.18 -5.38 0.04
CA PHE A 29 -2.88 -6.80 0.19
C PHE A 29 -3.82 -7.66 -0.68
N ILE A 30 -5.12 -7.38 -0.66
CA ILE A 30 -6.10 -8.09 -1.50
C ILE A 30 -5.89 -7.74 -2.97
N GLY A 31 -5.71 -6.45 -3.30
CA GLY A 31 -5.41 -6.00 -4.66
C GLY A 31 -4.14 -6.63 -5.20
N GLY A 32 -3.07 -6.65 -4.41
CA GLY A 32 -1.81 -7.27 -4.80
C GLY A 32 -1.94 -8.77 -5.07
N ILE A 33 -2.77 -9.51 -4.32
CA ILE A 33 -3.08 -10.92 -4.60
C ILE A 33 -3.87 -11.06 -5.91
N ALA A 34 -4.83 -10.17 -6.18
CA ALA A 34 -5.65 -10.21 -7.38
C ALA A 34 -4.80 -10.15 -8.66
N HIS A 35 -3.67 -9.43 -8.65
CA HIS A 35 -2.74 -9.38 -9.77
C HIS A 35 -2.17 -10.74 -10.19
N PHE A 36 -2.09 -11.70 -9.26
CA PHE A 36 -1.59 -13.05 -9.53
C PHE A 36 -2.71 -14.06 -9.79
N VAL A 37 -3.89 -13.86 -9.20
CA VAL A 37 -5.03 -14.78 -9.32
C VAL A 37 -5.89 -14.46 -10.55
N ALA A 38 -5.96 -13.18 -10.92
CA ALA A 38 -6.81 -12.64 -11.98
C ALA A 38 -6.00 -11.84 -13.02
N THR A 39 -4.74 -12.22 -13.26
CA THR A 39 -3.83 -11.54 -14.21
C THR A 39 -4.47 -11.31 -15.58
N ASP A 40 -5.26 -12.27 -16.09
CA ASP A 40 -5.96 -12.13 -17.38
C ASP A 40 -6.98 -10.98 -17.41
N ALA A 41 -7.64 -10.72 -16.28
CA ALA A 41 -8.56 -9.59 -16.16
C ALA A 41 -7.80 -8.26 -16.13
N GLU A 42 -6.67 -8.21 -15.43
CA GLU A 42 -5.87 -7.00 -15.31
C GLU A 42 -5.16 -6.62 -16.61
N MET A 43 -4.64 -7.60 -17.35
CA MET A 43 -4.04 -7.36 -18.67
C MET A 43 -5.00 -6.68 -19.65
N ARG A 44 -6.33 -6.88 -19.49
CA ARG A 44 -7.35 -6.21 -20.32
C ARG A 44 -7.56 -4.74 -19.97
N ILE A 45 -7.18 -4.35 -18.76
CA ILE A 45 -7.28 -2.96 -18.27
C ILE A 45 -6.03 -2.18 -18.69
N VAL A 46 -4.88 -2.85 -18.78
CA VAL A 46 -3.61 -2.23 -19.19
C VAL A 46 -3.75 -1.61 -20.59
N PRO A 47 -3.38 -0.32 -20.77
CA PRO A 47 -3.45 0.33 -22.08
C PRO A 47 -2.61 -0.38 -23.16
N PRO A 48 -3.06 -0.37 -24.43
CA PRO A 48 -2.44 -1.13 -25.51
C PRO A 48 -1.03 -0.65 -25.90
N TYR A 49 -0.60 0.53 -25.43
CA TYR A 49 0.75 1.04 -25.65
C TYR A 49 1.80 0.43 -24.71
N ILE A 50 1.39 -0.33 -23.68
CA ILE A 50 2.32 -1.05 -22.81
C ILE A 50 2.70 -2.38 -23.50
N PRO A 51 3.97 -2.59 -23.86
CA PRO A 51 4.39 -3.77 -24.61
C PRO A 51 4.33 -5.08 -23.82
N TRP A 52 4.35 -5.02 -22.48
CA TRP A 52 4.40 -6.19 -21.58
C TRP A 52 3.33 -6.09 -20.48
N PRO A 53 2.03 -6.21 -20.82
CA PRO A 53 0.94 -5.99 -19.88
C PRO A 53 0.92 -7.02 -18.74
N ARG A 54 1.33 -8.26 -19.04
CA ARG A 54 1.40 -9.34 -18.05
C ARG A 54 2.44 -9.05 -16.99
N GLU A 55 3.65 -8.71 -17.43
CA GLU A 55 4.79 -8.41 -16.57
C GLU A 55 4.51 -7.15 -15.76
N ALA A 56 3.89 -6.14 -16.36
CA ALA A 56 3.47 -4.92 -15.67
C ALA A 56 2.51 -5.23 -14.52
N ALA A 57 1.47 -6.03 -14.77
CA ALA A 57 0.51 -6.45 -13.74
C ALA A 57 1.17 -7.28 -12.62
N LEU A 58 1.99 -8.28 -12.95
CA LEU A 58 2.66 -9.09 -11.94
C LEU A 58 3.64 -8.27 -11.09
N LEU A 59 4.33 -7.31 -11.72
CA LEU A 59 5.28 -6.45 -11.04
C LEU A 59 4.57 -5.42 -10.15
N SER A 60 3.48 -4.80 -10.60
CA SER A 60 2.67 -3.92 -9.76
C SER A 60 2.11 -4.68 -8.56
N GLY A 61 1.54 -5.87 -8.77
CA GLY A 61 1.06 -6.73 -7.70
C GLY A 61 2.14 -7.07 -6.66
N ALA A 62 3.36 -7.38 -7.10
CA ALA A 62 4.49 -7.62 -6.20
C ALA A 62 4.82 -6.37 -5.35
N PHE A 63 4.84 -5.18 -5.96
CA PHE A 63 5.09 -3.94 -5.23
C PHE A 63 3.95 -3.57 -4.27
N GLU A 64 2.70 -3.85 -4.62
CA GLU A 64 1.55 -3.68 -3.71
C GLU A 64 1.69 -4.56 -2.47
N LEU A 65 2.05 -5.84 -2.64
CA LEU A 65 2.26 -6.77 -1.53
C LEU A 65 3.45 -6.36 -0.65
N LEU A 66 4.57 -5.93 -1.25
CA LEU A 66 5.72 -5.40 -0.53
C LEU A 66 5.37 -4.12 0.24
N GLY A 67 4.62 -3.22 -0.39
CA GLY A 67 4.13 -2.00 0.24
C GLY A 67 3.20 -2.28 1.41
N ALA A 68 2.23 -3.18 1.23
CA ALA A 68 1.32 -3.62 2.28
C ALA A 68 2.07 -4.26 3.45
N ALA A 69 2.98 -5.21 3.19
CA ALA A 69 3.82 -5.79 4.24
C ALA A 69 4.64 -4.72 4.98
N GLY A 70 5.19 -3.75 4.26
CA GLY A 70 5.94 -2.64 4.83
C GLY A 70 5.10 -1.66 5.67
N LEU A 71 3.76 -1.63 5.54
CA LEU A 71 2.89 -0.87 6.44
C LEU A 71 2.80 -1.48 7.84
N LEU A 72 3.02 -2.80 7.97
CA LEU A 72 2.96 -3.46 9.28
C LEU A 72 4.11 -2.98 10.18
N TRP A 73 5.29 -2.76 9.59
CA TRP A 73 6.49 -2.37 10.33
C TRP A 73 6.64 -0.85 10.48
N GLN A 74 6.70 -0.35 11.72
CA GLN A 74 6.65 1.10 12.00
C GLN A 74 7.74 1.92 11.30
N ARG A 75 8.94 1.35 11.11
CA ARG A 75 10.07 2.05 10.48
C ARG A 75 9.88 2.25 8.97
N THR A 76 9.14 1.36 8.30
CA THR A 76 8.95 1.38 6.84
C THR A 76 7.63 2.03 6.42
N ARG A 77 6.67 2.21 7.34
CA ARG A 77 5.34 2.81 7.06
C ARG A 77 5.34 4.04 6.17
N ARG A 78 6.27 4.98 6.40
CA ARG A 78 6.37 6.19 5.57
C ARG A 78 6.80 5.87 4.15
N ALA A 79 7.87 5.08 4.00
CA ALA A 79 8.34 4.65 2.69
C ALA A 79 7.29 3.83 1.95
N SER A 80 6.63 2.90 2.63
CA SER A 80 5.52 2.11 2.08
C SER A 80 4.34 2.98 1.66
N GLY A 81 3.94 3.97 2.45
CA GLY A 81 2.86 4.89 2.09
C GLY A 81 3.18 5.69 0.82
N TRP A 82 4.39 6.24 0.72
CA TRP A 82 4.84 6.94 -0.49
C TRP A 82 4.98 6.01 -1.69
N GLY A 83 5.50 4.79 -1.49
CA GLY A 83 5.66 3.79 -2.54
C GLY A 83 4.32 3.33 -3.11
N LEU A 84 3.36 3.01 -2.24
CA LEU A 84 1.99 2.64 -2.65
C LEU A 84 1.30 3.80 -3.38
N LEU A 85 1.45 5.04 -2.90
CA LEU A 85 0.90 6.22 -3.59
C LEU A 85 1.50 6.38 -4.99
N ALA A 86 2.84 6.32 -5.10
CA ALA A 86 3.53 6.45 -6.39
C ALA A 86 3.13 5.34 -7.35
N LEU A 87 3.00 4.10 -6.85
CA LEU A 87 2.54 2.96 -7.63
C LEU A 87 1.11 3.18 -8.14
N THR A 88 0.16 3.59 -7.27
CA THR A 88 -1.23 3.86 -7.68
C THR A 88 -1.30 4.92 -8.77
N ILE A 89 -0.49 5.99 -8.68
CA ILE A 89 -0.43 7.03 -9.72
C ILE A 89 0.15 6.47 -11.02
N ALA A 90 1.08 5.53 -10.97
CA ALA A 90 1.69 4.93 -12.16
C ALA A 90 0.76 3.97 -12.90
N VAL A 91 -0.21 3.35 -12.21
CA VAL A 91 -1.10 2.31 -12.77
C VAL A 91 -2.55 2.75 -12.98
N THR A 92 -2.91 3.97 -12.57
CA THR A 92 -4.22 4.61 -12.84
C THR A 92 -4.15 5.42 -14.12
#